data_AF-A0AAN6EY39-F1
#
_entry.id   AF-A0AAN6EY39-F1
#
_cell.length_a   1.000
_cell.length_b   1.000
_cell.length_c   1.000
_cell.angle_alpha   90.00
_cell.angle_beta   90.00
_cell.angle_gamma   90.00
#
_symmetry.space_group_name_H-M   'P 1'
#
loop_
_entity.id
_entity.type
_entity.pdbx_description
1 polymer ?
#
loop_
_entity_poly.entity_id
_entity_poly.type
_entity_poly.pdbx_seq_one_letter_code
_entity_poly.pdbx_strand_id
1 'polypeptide(L)'
;MQYSTSILCLLAATGALAAPHSQRSTNDTSVRVVLSDGGETGAQVSFDDSTVHNTGVPALDGPFATVELKLGADVPNKDLRCQILDDMGHPIVIQRGANTDITFSDADKGPWTFRNSSSLVSQVVCDPTFTQIDASASQLRVILEDQATETGSQTLLPAGQREESKPVGSMGPYETVELKVGELVEDQDYRCQVLDGHGQPIVVLRGENRDITFSDAGKGAWTFENRSEVSDIVCDPTFVKGSA
;
A
#
# COMPACT_ATOMS: atom_id res chain seq x y z
N MET A 1 69.73 35.47 49.57
CA MET A 1 68.94 35.51 50.83
C MET A 1 67.47 35.72 50.47
N GLN A 2 66.61 34.96 51.12
CA GLN A 2 65.20 35.26 51.46
C GLN A 2 64.16 35.45 50.34
N TYR A 3 63.27 34.44 50.28
CA TYR A 3 61.80 34.41 50.21
C TYR A 3 61.03 35.62 49.65
N SER A 4 60.02 35.34 48.81
CA SER A 4 58.61 35.53 49.18
C SER A 4 57.65 34.89 48.17
N THR A 5 56.80 34.02 48.69
CA THR A 5 55.62 33.41 48.09
C THR A 5 54.50 34.45 47.92
N SER A 6 53.70 34.31 46.86
CA SER A 6 52.37 34.92 46.79
C SER A 6 51.43 33.97 46.07
N ILE A 7 50.49 33.42 46.84
CA ILE A 7 49.43 32.51 46.42
C ILE A 7 48.31 33.36 45.81
N LEU A 8 47.96 33.11 44.55
CA LEU A 8 46.85 33.77 43.85
C LEU A 8 45.56 32.99 44.12
N CYS A 9 44.61 33.58 44.83
CA CYS A 9 43.27 33.03 45.03
C CYS A 9 42.43 33.16 43.74
N LEU A 10 41.99 32.03 43.18
CA LEU A 10 40.97 31.96 42.13
C LEU A 10 39.57 32.11 42.77
N LEU A 11 38.93 33.26 42.59
CA LEU A 11 37.49 33.39 42.78
C LEU A 11 36.77 32.83 41.55
N ALA A 12 36.17 31.66 41.68
CA ALA A 12 35.23 31.14 40.70
C ALA A 12 33.88 31.87 40.89
N ALA A 13 33.59 32.83 40.02
CA ALA A 13 32.25 33.38 39.88
C ALA A 13 31.38 32.38 39.11
N THR A 14 30.53 31.64 39.82
CA THR A 14 29.46 30.85 39.21
C THR A 14 28.43 31.81 38.61
N GLY A 15 28.57 32.11 37.32
CA GLY A 15 27.51 32.73 36.54
C GLY A 15 26.37 31.71 36.39
N ALA A 16 25.28 31.92 37.13
CA ALA A 16 24.04 31.19 36.91
C ALA A 16 23.49 31.58 35.53
N LEU A 17 23.66 30.71 34.54
CA LEU A 17 22.90 30.76 33.30
C LEU A 17 21.46 30.32 33.63
N ALA A 18 20.63 31.27 34.05
CA ALA A 18 19.18 31.10 33.97
C ALA A 18 18.80 31.18 32.49
N ALA A 19 18.87 30.03 31.80
CA ALA A 19 18.28 29.90 30.48
C ALA A 19 16.76 30.10 30.62
N PRO A 20 16.15 31.06 29.89
CA PRO A 20 14.71 31.21 29.93
C PRO A 20 14.07 29.95 29.34
N HIS A 21 13.40 29.18 30.20
CA HIS A 21 12.57 28.07 29.79
C HIS A 21 11.30 28.63 29.14
N SER A 22 11.38 28.96 27.85
CA SER A 22 10.20 29.29 27.06
C SER A 22 9.44 28.00 26.73
N GLN A 23 8.75 27.43 27.72
CA GLN A 23 7.67 26.49 27.47
C GLN A 23 6.47 27.29 26.96
N ARG A 24 6.53 27.67 25.68
CA ARG A 24 5.30 27.94 24.92
C ARG A 24 4.88 26.63 24.29
N SER A 25 4.34 25.74 25.11
CA SER A 25 3.54 24.62 24.61
C SER A 25 2.20 25.22 24.18
N THR A 26 2.18 25.78 22.96
CA THR A 26 0.95 25.81 22.19
C THR A 26 0.64 24.36 21.88
N ASN A 27 -0.50 23.85 22.33
CA ASN A 27 -0.95 22.50 21.99
C ASN A 27 -0.86 22.33 20.47
N ASP A 28 0.07 21.50 19.99
CA ASP A 28 0.27 21.25 18.57
C ASP A 28 -0.72 20.16 18.14
N THR A 29 -1.94 20.61 17.85
CA THR A 29 -3.03 19.78 17.35
C THR A 29 -3.10 19.77 15.82
N SER A 30 -2.07 20.31 15.15
CA SER A 30 -2.10 20.49 13.71
C SER A 30 -2.06 19.17 12.95
N VAL A 31 -2.92 19.04 11.95
CA VAL A 31 -2.88 17.96 10.96
C VAL A 31 -2.41 18.59 9.65
N ARG A 32 -1.27 18.16 9.12
CA ARG A 32 -0.71 18.71 7.87
C ARG A 32 -0.48 17.60 6.86
N VAL A 33 -1.05 17.74 5.68
CA VAL A 33 -0.73 16.91 4.51
C VAL A 33 0.20 17.71 3.61
N VAL A 34 1.40 17.19 3.38
CA VAL A 34 2.46 17.82 2.60
C VAL A 34 2.62 17.05 1.29
N LEU A 35 2.58 17.75 0.17
CA LEU A 35 2.76 17.22 -1.17
C LEU A 35 4.07 17.75 -1.74
N SER A 36 4.89 16.87 -2.33
CA SER A 36 6.21 17.23 -2.88
C SER A 36 6.46 16.55 -4.22
N ASP A 37 7.20 17.23 -5.09
CA ASP A 37 7.62 16.77 -6.40
C ASP A 37 8.95 15.99 -6.40
N GLY A 38 9.51 15.69 -5.21
CA GLY A 38 10.77 14.97 -5.06
C GLY A 38 12.02 15.85 -4.93
N GLY A 39 11.88 17.18 -4.95
CA GLY A 39 12.97 18.12 -4.69
C GLY A 39 12.60 19.27 -3.74
N GLU A 40 11.39 19.82 -3.87
CA GLU A 40 10.87 20.90 -3.02
C GLU A 40 9.47 20.56 -2.47
N THR A 41 9.06 21.20 -1.38
CA THR A 41 7.65 21.11 -0.92
C THR A 41 6.79 21.88 -1.91
N GLY A 42 5.89 21.17 -2.61
CA GLY A 42 5.05 21.77 -3.64
C GLY A 42 3.81 22.42 -3.05
N ALA A 43 2.99 21.65 -2.33
CA ALA A 43 1.76 22.14 -1.71
C ALA A 43 1.54 21.55 -0.32
N GLN A 44 0.69 22.19 0.47
CA GLN A 44 0.26 21.68 1.76
C GLN A 44 -1.21 21.97 2.01
N VAL A 45 -1.86 21.07 2.76
CA VAL A 45 -3.21 21.23 3.27
C VAL A 45 -3.16 21.02 4.78
N SER A 46 -3.78 21.93 5.54
CA SER A 46 -3.78 21.89 7.00
C SER A 46 -5.20 21.80 7.54
N PHE A 47 -5.38 21.02 8.59
CA PHE A 47 -6.63 20.88 9.33
C PHE A 47 -6.40 21.08 10.83
N ASP A 48 -7.42 21.59 11.51
CA ASP A 48 -7.38 21.90 12.95
C ASP A 48 -7.98 20.78 13.82
N ASP A 49 -8.65 19.78 13.22
CA ASP A 49 -9.31 18.69 13.93
C ASP A 49 -9.02 17.33 13.27
N SER A 50 -8.58 16.35 14.08
CA SER A 50 -8.27 14.98 13.65
C SER A 50 -9.38 13.97 13.94
N THR A 51 -10.48 14.43 14.55
CA THR A 51 -11.56 13.59 15.05
C THR A 51 -12.79 13.60 14.14
N VAL A 52 -12.74 14.39 13.07
CA VAL A 52 -13.85 14.57 12.13
C VAL A 52 -13.39 14.37 10.69
N HIS A 53 -14.36 14.18 9.81
CA HIS A 53 -14.16 14.23 8.37
C HIS A 53 -13.72 15.63 7.94
N ASN A 54 -12.59 15.72 7.26
CA ASN A 54 -12.05 16.96 6.72
C ASN A 54 -11.70 16.80 5.25
N THR A 55 -11.94 17.86 4.49
CA THR A 55 -11.57 17.94 3.07
C THR A 55 -10.82 19.23 2.82
N GLY A 56 -9.75 19.17 2.03
CA GLY A 56 -9.02 20.35 1.61
C GLY A 56 -8.47 20.20 0.19
N VAL A 57 -8.30 21.34 -0.47
CA VAL A 57 -7.75 21.42 -1.82
C VAL A 57 -6.35 21.99 -1.71
N PRO A 58 -5.32 21.33 -2.26
CA PRO A 58 -3.98 21.88 -2.27
C PRO A 58 -3.91 23.17 -3.09
N ALA A 59 -2.99 24.07 -2.72
CA ALA A 59 -2.84 25.36 -3.41
C ALA A 59 -2.30 25.22 -4.86
N LEU A 60 -1.71 24.06 -5.16
CA LEU A 60 -1.24 23.67 -6.49
C LEU A 60 -1.76 22.26 -6.76
N ASP A 61 -2.11 21.98 -8.01
CA ASP A 61 -2.65 20.67 -8.41
C ASP A 61 -1.54 19.64 -8.68
N GLY A 62 -0.26 20.06 -8.69
CA GLY A 62 0.89 19.20 -8.95
C GLY A 62 1.50 19.40 -10.35
N PRO A 63 2.25 18.40 -10.87
CA PRO A 63 2.35 17.04 -10.36
C PRO A 63 3.15 16.91 -9.07
N PHE A 64 2.78 15.95 -8.23
CA PHE A 64 3.54 15.56 -7.05
C PHE A 64 4.04 14.12 -7.19
N ALA A 65 5.13 13.81 -6.51
CA ALA A 65 5.73 12.49 -6.43
C ALA A 65 5.49 11.83 -5.06
N THR A 66 5.31 12.62 -4.00
CA THR A 66 5.13 12.12 -2.64
C THR A 66 4.04 12.86 -1.88
N VAL A 67 3.49 12.17 -0.87
CA VAL A 67 2.58 12.72 0.12
C VAL A 67 3.00 12.31 1.53
N GLU A 68 2.98 13.25 2.47
CA GLU A 68 3.31 13.01 3.87
C GLU A 68 2.21 13.58 4.77
N LEU A 69 1.64 12.74 5.64
CA LEU A 69 0.81 13.22 6.74
C LEU A 69 1.74 13.51 7.93
N LYS A 70 1.65 14.72 8.50
CA LYS A 70 2.33 15.12 9.73
C LYS A 70 1.29 15.46 10.78
N LEU A 71 1.33 14.73 11.89
CA LEU A 71 0.48 14.99 13.05
C LEU A 71 1.27 15.73 14.13
N GLY A 72 0.72 16.84 14.61
CA GLY A 72 1.24 17.56 15.76
C GLY A 72 1.25 16.70 17.02
N ALA A 73 2.13 17.04 17.97
CA ALA A 73 2.36 16.24 19.18
C ALA A 73 1.07 15.95 19.99
N ASP A 74 0.13 16.89 19.99
CA ASP A 74 -1.09 16.85 20.81
C ASP A 74 -2.34 16.41 20.02
N VAL A 75 -2.17 15.91 18.78
CA VAL A 75 -3.25 15.30 17.98
C VAL A 75 -3.82 14.07 18.72
N PRO A 76 -5.13 14.04 19.06
CA PRO A 76 -5.73 12.92 19.77
C PRO A 76 -5.74 11.61 18.98
N ASN A 77 -6.03 11.68 17.68
CA ASN A 77 -6.09 10.50 16.81
C ASN A 77 -4.76 10.33 16.05
N LYS A 78 -3.81 9.61 16.65
CA LYS A 78 -2.52 9.31 16.01
C LYS A 78 -2.61 8.30 14.87
N ASP A 79 -3.73 7.59 14.78
CA ASP A 79 -4.03 6.63 13.71
C ASP A 79 -4.83 7.27 12.56
N LEU A 80 -5.02 8.60 12.58
CA LEU A 80 -5.71 9.32 11.51
C LEU A 80 -5.12 8.95 10.15
N ARG A 81 -6.03 8.66 9.21
CA ARG A 81 -5.67 8.39 7.82
C ARG A 81 -6.27 9.46 6.92
N CYS A 82 -5.56 9.73 5.84
CA CYS A 82 -6.01 10.59 4.78
C CYS A 82 -5.99 9.82 3.45
N GLN A 83 -6.73 10.31 2.48
CA GLN A 83 -6.83 9.85 1.11
C GLN A 83 -6.61 11.06 0.21
N ILE A 84 -5.97 10.85 -0.93
CA ILE A 84 -5.80 11.85 -1.97
C ILE A 84 -6.59 11.43 -3.20
N LEU A 85 -7.26 12.38 -3.84
CA LEU A 85 -8.08 12.16 -5.02
C LEU A 85 -7.49 12.87 -6.24
N ASP A 86 -7.64 12.26 -7.41
CA ASP A 86 -7.34 12.85 -8.71
C ASP A 86 -8.42 13.86 -9.16
N ASP A 87 -8.24 14.48 -10.31
CA ASP A 87 -9.18 15.46 -10.89
C ASP A 87 -10.57 14.87 -11.24
N MET A 88 -10.67 13.54 -11.35
CA MET A 88 -11.92 12.81 -11.55
C MET A 88 -12.56 12.35 -10.23
N GLY A 89 -11.92 12.60 -9.09
CA GLY A 89 -12.38 12.17 -7.76
C GLY A 89 -12.06 10.72 -7.42
N HIS A 90 -11.17 10.06 -8.17
CA HIS A 90 -10.72 8.71 -7.86
C HIS A 90 -9.57 8.74 -6.86
N PRO A 91 -9.52 7.79 -5.90
CA PRO A 91 -8.38 7.65 -5.01
C PRO A 91 -7.08 7.34 -5.74
N ILE A 92 -6.02 8.06 -5.38
CA ILE A 92 -4.68 7.84 -5.93
C ILE A 92 -3.97 6.77 -5.09
N VAL A 93 -3.37 5.79 -5.78
CA VAL A 93 -2.63 4.71 -5.13
C VAL A 93 -1.22 5.15 -4.76
N ILE A 94 -0.84 4.86 -3.52
CA ILE A 94 0.41 5.28 -2.90
C ILE A 94 1.14 4.11 -2.26
N GLN A 95 2.45 4.26 -2.09
CA GLN A 95 3.36 3.21 -1.66
C GLN A 95 4.34 3.70 -0.59
N ARG A 96 4.64 2.85 0.40
CA ARG A 96 5.68 3.10 1.40
C ARG A 96 6.33 1.79 1.82
N GLY A 97 7.53 1.55 1.29
CA GLY A 97 8.18 0.25 1.39
C GLY A 97 7.36 -0.81 0.64
N ALA A 98 7.05 -1.93 1.29
CA ALA A 98 6.21 -2.98 0.72
C ALA A 98 4.69 -2.70 0.79
N ASN A 99 4.28 -1.61 1.46
CA ASN A 99 2.86 -1.29 1.61
C ASN A 99 2.35 -0.51 0.42
N THR A 100 1.16 -0.89 -0.07
CA THR A 100 0.42 -0.21 -1.12
C THR A 100 -1.00 0.04 -0.60
N ASP A 101 -1.50 1.26 -0.74
CA ASP A 101 -2.81 1.67 -0.20
C ASP A 101 -3.34 2.88 -1.01
N ILE A 102 -4.58 3.28 -0.80
CA ILE A 102 -5.15 4.56 -1.25
C ILE A 102 -5.39 5.52 -0.08
N THR A 103 -5.20 5.03 1.14
CA THR A 103 -5.20 5.82 2.37
C THR A 103 -3.80 5.78 3.00
N PHE A 104 -3.43 6.83 3.72
CA PHE A 104 -2.13 6.91 4.40
C PHE A 104 -2.25 7.52 5.77
N SER A 105 -1.40 7.07 6.68
CA SER A 105 -1.14 7.71 7.96
C SER A 105 0.31 8.19 8.04
N ASP A 106 0.55 9.07 9.01
CA ASP A 106 1.88 9.53 9.41
C ASP A 106 2.71 8.31 9.85
N ALA A 107 2.29 7.66 10.94
CA ALA A 107 2.96 6.52 11.57
C ALA A 107 4.46 6.76 11.84
N ASP A 108 4.90 8.02 11.90
CA ASP A 108 6.28 8.45 12.08
C ASP A 108 7.28 7.79 11.11
N LYS A 109 6.80 7.45 9.90
CA LYS A 109 7.57 6.73 8.86
C LYS A 109 7.91 7.58 7.63
N GLY A 110 7.61 8.87 7.68
CA GLY A 110 7.86 9.80 6.59
C GLY A 110 6.94 9.59 5.38
N PRO A 111 7.32 10.15 4.22
CA PRO A 111 6.44 10.27 3.06
C PRO A 111 6.10 8.92 2.42
N TRP A 112 4.92 8.89 1.81
CA TRP A 112 4.48 7.91 0.84
C TRP A 112 4.83 8.41 -0.57
N THR A 113 5.18 7.49 -1.46
CA THR A 113 5.41 7.76 -2.88
C THR A 113 4.15 7.44 -3.66
N PHE A 114 3.82 8.23 -4.68
CA PHE A 114 2.76 7.85 -5.61
C PHE A 114 3.22 6.69 -6.47
N ARG A 115 2.35 5.70 -6.69
CA ARG A 115 2.68 4.54 -7.53
C ARG A 115 3.12 4.99 -8.93
N ASN A 116 2.33 5.91 -9.49
CA ASN A 116 2.72 6.66 -10.68
C ASN A 116 3.51 7.86 -10.15
N SER A 117 4.84 7.84 -10.28
CA SER A 117 5.81 8.79 -9.67
C SER A 117 5.57 10.30 -9.92
N SER A 118 4.46 10.64 -10.58
CA SER A 118 3.93 11.95 -10.85
C SER A 118 2.40 11.83 -10.92
N SER A 119 1.65 12.45 -10.00
CA SER A 119 0.18 12.50 -10.03
C SER A 119 -0.34 13.91 -9.72
N LEU A 120 -1.46 14.28 -10.36
CA LEU A 120 -2.21 15.49 -10.05
C LEU A 120 -3.13 15.21 -8.87
N VAL A 121 -3.16 16.10 -7.88
CA VAL A 121 -3.99 15.96 -6.68
C VAL A 121 -5.00 17.08 -6.65
N SER A 122 -6.28 16.74 -6.75
CA SER A 122 -7.38 17.72 -6.70
C SER A 122 -7.91 17.92 -5.28
N GLN A 123 -7.81 16.89 -4.44
CA GLN A 123 -8.41 16.91 -3.10
C GLN A 123 -7.65 16.00 -2.14
N VAL A 124 -7.59 16.43 -0.89
CA VAL A 124 -7.15 15.66 0.28
C VAL A 124 -8.35 15.49 1.19
N VAL A 125 -8.62 14.25 1.59
CA VAL A 125 -9.67 13.89 2.54
C VAL A 125 -9.03 13.21 3.74
N CYS A 126 -9.24 13.71 4.96
CA CYS A 126 -8.80 13.03 6.18
C CYS A 126 -10.04 12.64 6.99
N ASP A 127 -10.15 11.37 7.32
CA ASP A 127 -11.33 10.82 7.98
C ASP A 127 -10.92 9.76 9.01
N PRO A 128 -11.36 9.86 10.28
CA PRO A 128 -11.03 8.87 11.31
C PRO A 128 -11.64 7.48 11.04
N THR A 129 -12.62 7.37 10.13
CA THR A 129 -13.23 6.10 9.74
C THR A 129 -12.43 5.36 8.66
N PHE A 130 -11.48 6.03 8.01
CA PHE A 130 -10.59 5.37 7.05
C PHE A 130 -9.72 4.34 7.75
N THR A 131 -9.70 3.13 7.18
CA THR A 131 -8.87 2.03 7.61
C THR A 131 -7.80 1.75 6.56
N GLN A 132 -6.71 1.10 6.98
CA GLN A 132 -5.74 0.56 6.04
C GLN A 132 -6.43 -0.47 5.13
N ILE A 133 -6.16 -0.41 3.83
CA ILE A 133 -6.67 -1.42 2.90
C ILE A 133 -5.98 -2.76 3.14
N ASP A 134 -6.72 -3.85 2.94
CA ASP A 134 -6.19 -5.21 3.04
C ASP A 134 -5.00 -5.40 2.09
N ALA A 135 -3.90 -5.95 2.57
CA ALA A 135 -2.69 -6.14 1.76
C ALA A 135 -2.94 -7.02 0.52
N SER A 136 -3.97 -7.88 0.54
CA SER A 136 -4.37 -8.67 -0.61
C SER A 136 -5.06 -7.87 -1.73
N ALA A 137 -5.45 -6.62 -1.47
CA ALA A 137 -5.98 -5.72 -2.48
C ALA A 137 -4.95 -5.38 -3.57
N SER A 138 -3.65 -5.54 -3.31
CA SER A 138 -2.59 -5.41 -4.32
C SER A 138 -2.04 -6.76 -4.82
N GLN A 139 -2.72 -7.86 -4.55
CA GLN A 139 -2.27 -9.21 -4.87
C GLN A 139 -3.24 -9.93 -5.80
N LEU A 140 -2.74 -11.01 -6.40
CA LEU A 140 -3.52 -11.98 -7.15
C LEU A 140 -3.87 -13.13 -6.20
N ARG A 141 -5.14 -13.51 -6.15
CA ARG A 141 -5.59 -14.67 -5.37
C ARG A 141 -6.11 -15.73 -6.31
N VAL A 142 -5.42 -16.86 -6.35
CA VAL A 142 -5.88 -18.05 -7.08
C VAL A 142 -6.53 -19.02 -6.11
N ILE A 143 -7.78 -19.35 -6.38
CA ILE A 143 -8.60 -20.25 -5.57
C ILE A 143 -8.82 -21.52 -6.38
N LEU A 144 -8.49 -22.67 -5.81
CA LEU A 144 -8.70 -23.99 -6.39
C LEU A 144 -9.71 -24.73 -5.52
N GLU A 145 -10.72 -25.34 -6.13
CA GLU A 145 -11.77 -26.05 -5.39
C GLU A 145 -12.16 -27.37 -6.05
N ASP A 146 -12.57 -28.30 -5.21
CA ASP A 146 -13.19 -29.56 -5.56
C ASP A 146 -14.34 -29.83 -4.60
N GLN A 147 -15.57 -29.69 -5.09
CA GLN A 147 -16.76 -29.86 -4.27
C GLN A 147 -17.01 -31.34 -3.93
N ALA A 148 -16.53 -32.28 -4.74
CA ALA A 148 -16.74 -33.71 -4.50
C ALA A 148 -15.90 -34.24 -3.34
N THR A 149 -14.73 -33.64 -3.08
CA THR A 149 -13.83 -34.01 -1.97
C THR A 149 -13.66 -32.92 -0.93
N GLU A 150 -14.48 -31.87 -0.97
CA GLU A 150 -14.40 -30.70 -0.06
C GLU A 150 -12.97 -30.14 0.03
N THR A 151 -12.21 -30.23 -1.07
CA THR A 151 -10.80 -29.85 -1.12
C THR A 151 -10.69 -28.45 -1.68
N GLY A 152 -9.98 -27.57 -0.99
CA GLY A 152 -9.77 -26.20 -1.41
C GLY A 152 -8.33 -25.75 -1.17
N SER A 153 -7.85 -24.83 -2.01
CA SER A 153 -6.59 -24.12 -1.83
C SER A 153 -6.76 -22.66 -2.21
N GLN A 154 -6.08 -21.77 -1.50
CA GLN A 154 -5.95 -20.36 -1.86
C GLN A 154 -4.49 -19.96 -1.85
N THR A 155 -3.99 -19.51 -3.00
CA THR A 155 -2.62 -19.05 -3.17
C THR A 155 -2.62 -17.57 -3.49
N LEU A 156 -1.85 -16.79 -2.71
CA LEU A 156 -1.61 -15.37 -2.97
C LEU A 156 -0.30 -15.22 -3.75
N LEU A 157 -0.35 -14.48 -4.86
CA LEU A 157 0.81 -14.13 -5.67
C LEU A 157 0.94 -12.60 -5.77
N PRO A 158 2.17 -12.06 -5.75
CA PRO A 158 2.41 -10.66 -6.11
C PRO A 158 1.91 -10.37 -7.54
N ALA A 159 1.46 -9.13 -7.77
CA ALA A 159 1.10 -8.67 -9.11
C ALA A 159 2.23 -7.87 -9.76
N GLY A 160 2.15 -7.66 -11.07
CA GLY A 160 3.04 -6.78 -11.84
C GLY A 160 4.22 -7.44 -12.55
N GLN A 161 4.54 -8.69 -12.21
CA GLN A 161 5.57 -9.48 -12.90
C GLN A 161 5.18 -10.96 -12.98
N ARG A 162 5.88 -11.75 -13.79
CA ARG A 162 5.69 -13.21 -13.83
C ARG A 162 6.01 -13.81 -12.46
N GLU A 163 5.02 -14.44 -11.85
CA GLU A 163 5.12 -15.14 -10.58
C GLU A 163 4.69 -16.58 -10.74
N GLU A 164 5.35 -17.46 -9.98
CA GLU A 164 5.12 -18.90 -10.02
C GLU A 164 5.12 -19.45 -8.60
N SER A 165 4.07 -20.19 -8.24
CA SER A 165 3.92 -20.74 -6.90
C SER A 165 3.10 -22.03 -6.91
N LYS A 166 3.32 -22.87 -5.91
CA LYS A 166 2.53 -24.08 -5.70
C LYS A 166 1.20 -23.76 -5.02
N PRO A 167 0.15 -24.57 -5.25
CA PRO A 167 -1.04 -24.55 -4.42
C PRO A 167 -0.69 -24.67 -2.93
N VAL A 168 -1.35 -23.89 -2.08
CA VAL A 168 -1.15 -23.93 -0.63
C VAL A 168 -2.03 -25.04 -0.03
N GLY A 169 -1.40 -26.00 0.65
CA GLY A 169 -2.10 -27.04 1.42
C GLY A 169 -2.20 -28.39 0.71
N SER A 170 -2.80 -28.44 -0.49
CA SER A 170 -2.94 -29.67 -1.29
C SER A 170 -2.63 -29.38 -2.76
N MET A 171 -2.22 -30.40 -3.53
CA MET A 171 -2.09 -30.32 -4.99
C MET A 171 -3.38 -30.74 -5.71
N GLY A 172 -4.43 -31.09 -4.96
CA GLY A 172 -5.72 -31.50 -5.50
C GLY A 172 -5.96 -33.01 -5.40
N PRO A 173 -6.71 -33.61 -6.34
CA PRO A 173 -7.21 -33.01 -7.57
C PRO A 173 -8.24 -31.88 -7.33
N TYR A 174 -8.39 -31.01 -8.31
CA TYR A 174 -9.33 -29.87 -8.33
C TYR A 174 -10.26 -29.94 -9.54
N GLU A 175 -11.45 -29.35 -9.39
CA GLU A 175 -12.46 -29.24 -10.45
C GLU A 175 -12.53 -27.82 -11.01
N THR A 176 -12.27 -26.80 -10.18
CA THR A 176 -12.39 -25.40 -10.58
C THR A 176 -11.19 -24.56 -10.16
N VAL A 177 -10.93 -23.49 -10.93
CA VAL A 177 -9.99 -22.44 -10.58
C VAL A 177 -10.63 -21.06 -10.73
N GLU A 178 -10.45 -20.19 -9.75
CA GLU A 178 -10.86 -18.79 -9.80
C GLU A 178 -9.62 -17.91 -9.60
N LEU A 179 -9.45 -16.90 -10.45
CA LEU A 179 -8.55 -15.78 -10.17
C LEU A 179 -9.39 -14.65 -9.62
N LYS A 180 -8.98 -14.09 -8.49
CA LYS A 180 -9.44 -12.78 -8.00
C LYS A 180 -8.29 -11.80 -8.09
N VAL A 181 -8.47 -10.74 -8.86
CA VAL A 181 -7.49 -9.66 -8.99
C VAL A 181 -7.81 -8.60 -7.94
N GLY A 182 -6.85 -8.27 -7.08
CA GLY A 182 -7.06 -7.22 -6.08
C GLY A 182 -7.34 -5.86 -6.72
N GLU A 183 -8.19 -5.05 -6.09
CA GLU A 183 -8.64 -3.74 -6.62
C GLU A 183 -7.52 -2.73 -6.84
N LEU A 184 -6.37 -2.91 -6.17
CA LEU A 184 -5.17 -2.09 -6.32
C LEU A 184 -4.15 -2.71 -7.26
N VAL A 185 -4.44 -3.81 -7.95
CA VAL A 185 -3.57 -4.30 -9.03
C VAL A 185 -3.72 -3.39 -10.26
N GLU A 186 -2.60 -3.00 -10.88
CA GLU A 186 -2.62 -2.06 -12.02
C GLU A 186 -3.29 -2.67 -13.26
N ASP A 187 -2.95 -3.91 -13.57
CA ASP A 187 -3.57 -4.67 -14.65
C ASP A 187 -4.72 -5.52 -14.10
N GLN A 188 -5.96 -5.05 -14.27
CA GLN A 188 -7.17 -5.77 -13.88
C GLN A 188 -7.54 -6.92 -14.85
N ASP A 189 -6.90 -6.97 -16.02
CA ASP A 189 -7.10 -8.03 -17.02
C ASP A 189 -6.06 -9.17 -16.87
N TYR A 190 -5.32 -9.17 -15.75
CA TYR A 190 -4.30 -10.15 -15.41
C TYR A 190 -4.78 -11.59 -15.67
N ARG A 191 -3.87 -12.43 -16.18
CA ARG A 191 -4.16 -13.84 -16.43
C ARG A 191 -3.18 -14.74 -15.70
N CYS A 192 -3.69 -15.91 -15.33
CA CYS A 192 -2.88 -16.99 -14.79
C CYS A 192 -3.09 -18.27 -15.58
N GLN A 193 -2.20 -19.22 -15.37
CA GLN A 193 -2.20 -20.56 -15.91
C GLN A 193 -1.91 -21.52 -14.76
N VAL A 194 -2.51 -22.70 -14.82
CA VAL A 194 -2.21 -23.81 -13.90
C VAL A 194 -1.54 -24.92 -14.69
N LEU A 195 -0.51 -25.52 -14.09
CA LEU A 195 0.27 -26.60 -14.68
C LEU A 195 -0.01 -27.92 -13.95
N ASP A 196 0.03 -29.03 -14.68
CA ASP A 196 -0.04 -30.38 -14.12
C ASP A 196 1.33 -30.87 -13.61
N GLY A 197 1.38 -32.07 -13.02
CA GLY A 197 2.63 -32.68 -12.53
C GLY A 197 3.74 -32.91 -13.58
N HIS A 198 3.45 -32.69 -14.86
CA HIS A 198 4.41 -32.74 -15.97
C HIS A 198 4.80 -31.35 -16.49
N GLY A 199 4.30 -30.28 -15.87
CA GLY A 199 4.52 -28.90 -16.30
C GLY A 199 3.70 -28.51 -17.53
N GLN A 200 2.66 -29.27 -17.87
CA GLN A 200 1.78 -28.96 -19.00
C GLN A 200 0.61 -28.10 -18.53
N PRO A 201 0.20 -27.08 -19.32
CA PRO A 201 -0.98 -26.29 -19.01
C PRO A 201 -2.26 -27.11 -18.95
N ILE A 202 -3.03 -26.93 -17.88
CA ILE A 202 -4.35 -27.52 -17.74
C ILE A 202 -5.37 -26.64 -18.48
N VAL A 203 -6.20 -27.28 -19.31
CA VAL A 203 -7.27 -26.61 -20.04
C VAL A 203 -8.42 -26.29 -19.10
N VAL A 204 -8.91 -25.06 -19.19
CA VAL A 204 -10.01 -24.54 -18.40
C VAL A 204 -11.14 -24.03 -19.29
N LEU A 205 -12.36 -24.12 -18.77
CA LEU A 205 -13.61 -23.85 -19.45
C LEU A 205 -14.42 -22.81 -18.66
N ARG A 206 -15.01 -21.84 -19.36
CA ARG A 206 -16.00 -20.91 -18.78
C ARG A 206 -17.03 -20.49 -19.82
N GLY A 207 -18.22 -21.10 -19.73
CA GLY A 207 -19.22 -21.05 -20.79
C GLY A 207 -18.67 -21.70 -22.06
N GLU A 208 -18.72 -20.98 -23.18
CA GLU A 208 -18.17 -21.44 -24.47
C GLU A 208 -16.66 -21.22 -24.60
N ASN A 209 -16.02 -20.55 -23.64
CA ASN A 209 -14.57 -20.31 -23.70
C ASN A 209 -13.81 -21.55 -23.23
N ARG A 210 -12.83 -21.97 -24.04
CA ARG A 210 -11.82 -22.98 -23.73
C ARG A 210 -10.44 -22.34 -23.89
N ASP A 211 -9.61 -22.42 -22.86
CA ASP A 211 -8.31 -21.73 -22.81
C ASP A 211 -7.35 -22.50 -21.89
N ILE A 212 -6.05 -22.18 -21.95
CA ILE A 212 -5.00 -22.65 -21.02
C ILE A 212 -4.55 -21.53 -20.06
N THR A 213 -5.13 -20.34 -20.22
CA THR A 213 -5.00 -19.21 -19.30
C THR A 213 -6.38 -18.74 -18.87
N PHE A 214 -6.51 -18.23 -17.65
CA PHE A 214 -7.75 -17.72 -17.10
C PHE A 214 -7.55 -16.33 -16.48
N SER A 215 -8.60 -15.51 -16.57
CA SER A 215 -8.70 -14.23 -15.89
C SER A 215 -9.92 -14.19 -14.99
N ASP A 216 -9.91 -13.27 -14.02
CA ASP A 216 -11.05 -12.97 -13.16
C ASP A 216 -12.26 -12.54 -14.01
N ALA A 217 -12.13 -11.39 -14.69
CA ALA A 217 -13.19 -10.77 -15.49
C ALA A 217 -14.53 -10.60 -14.75
N GLY A 218 -14.56 -10.71 -13.41
CA GLY A 218 -15.75 -10.60 -12.58
C GLY A 218 -16.80 -11.69 -12.85
N LYS A 219 -16.41 -12.82 -13.46
CA LYS A 219 -17.35 -13.90 -13.86
C LYS A 219 -17.21 -15.18 -13.03
N GLY A 220 -16.44 -15.14 -11.95
CA GLY A 220 -16.20 -16.26 -11.07
C GLY A 220 -15.33 -17.36 -11.70
N ALA A 221 -15.41 -18.54 -11.10
CA ALA A 221 -14.53 -19.67 -11.39
C ALA A 221 -14.63 -20.21 -12.82
N TRP A 222 -13.52 -20.74 -13.29
CA TRP A 222 -13.38 -21.60 -14.46
C TRP A 222 -13.41 -23.06 -14.02
N THR A 223 -13.94 -23.94 -14.86
CA THR A 223 -13.94 -25.38 -14.63
C THR A 223 -12.80 -26.03 -15.41
N PHE A 224 -12.07 -26.96 -14.82
CA PHE A 224 -11.08 -27.74 -15.55
C PHE A 224 -11.78 -28.67 -16.55
N GLU A 225 -11.24 -28.79 -17.76
CA GLU A 225 -11.78 -29.72 -18.77
C GLU A 225 -11.77 -31.16 -18.24
N ASN A 226 -10.74 -31.50 -17.46
CA ASN A 226 -10.67 -32.72 -16.68
C ASN A 226 -10.25 -32.37 -15.25
N ARG A 227 -10.87 -33.01 -14.26
CA ARG A 227 -10.45 -32.93 -12.86
C ARG A 227 -8.97 -33.32 -12.74
N SER A 228 -8.14 -32.42 -12.21
CA SER A 228 -6.68 -32.52 -12.33
C SER A 228 -5.97 -32.08 -11.06
N GLU A 229 -4.81 -32.68 -10.79
CA GLU A 229 -3.84 -32.14 -9.83
C GLU A 229 -3.11 -30.93 -10.42
N VAL A 230 -2.86 -29.93 -9.59
CA VAL A 230 -2.14 -28.71 -9.97
C VAL A 230 -0.77 -28.75 -9.30
N SER A 231 0.29 -28.72 -10.10
CA SER A 231 1.65 -28.63 -9.57
C SER A 231 2.04 -27.18 -9.26
N ASP A 232 1.72 -26.28 -10.20
CA ASP A 232 2.18 -24.90 -10.19
C ASP A 232 1.11 -23.97 -10.76
N ILE A 233 1.08 -22.76 -10.23
CA ILE A 233 0.24 -21.64 -10.62
C ILE A 233 1.20 -20.58 -11.15
N VAL A 234 1.05 -20.20 -12.42
CA VAL A 234 1.86 -19.18 -13.08
C VAL A 234 0.96 -18.00 -13.41
N CYS A 235 1.27 -16.83 -12.88
CA CYS A 235 0.57 -15.58 -13.18
C CYS A 235 1.56 -14.66 -13.88
N ASP A 236 1.22 -14.18 -15.08
CA ASP A 236 2.11 -13.35 -15.90
C ASP A 236 1.29 -12.25 -16.60
N PRO A 237 1.68 -10.96 -16.50
CA PRO A 237 0.92 -9.88 -17.15
C PRO A 237 1.04 -9.93 -18.68
N THR A 238 1.98 -10.70 -19.24
CA THR A 238 2.14 -10.88 -20.69
C THR A 238 1.24 -11.96 -21.26
N PHE A 239 0.55 -12.74 -20.41
CA PHE A 239 -0.40 -13.73 -20.88
C PHE A 239 -1.59 -13.06 -21.56
N VAL A 240 -1.85 -13.52 -22.78
CA VAL A 240 -3.03 -13.16 -23.56
C VAL A 240 -4.01 -14.33 -23.58
N LYS A 241 -5.24 -14.09 -24.04
CA LYS A 241 -6.19 -15.17 -24.30
C LYS A 241 -5.51 -16.24 -25.16
N GLY A 242 -5.35 -17.43 -24.61
CA GLY A 242 -4.70 -18.53 -25.30
C GLY A 242 -5.64 -19.13 -26.34
N SER A 243 -5.10 -19.56 -27.47
CA SER A 243 -5.79 -20.49 -28.37
C SER A 243 -5.51 -21.91 -27.89
N ALA A 244 -6.46 -22.51 -27.18
CA ALA A 244 -6.41 -23.91 -26.74
C ALA A 244 -7.14 -24.84 -27.71
#